data_AF-A0A074TNQ8-F1
#
_entry.id   AF-A0A074TNQ8-F1
#
_cell.length_a   1.000
_cell.length_b   1.000
_cell.length_c   1.000
_cell.angle_alpha   90.00
_cell.angle_beta   90.00
_cell.angle_gamma   90.00
#
_symmetry.space_group_name_H-M   'P 1'
#
loop_
_entity.id
_entity.type
_entity.pdbx_description
1 polymer ?
#
loop_
_entity_poly.entity_id
_entity_poly.type
_entity_poly.pdbx_seq_one_letter_code
_entity_poly.pdbx_strand_id
1 'polypeptide(L)'
;MLFSTRALTASCATLALAAALAAPAHADEMITVTSASDSGAGSLRAALAQAAQSDATTRIVLSHAGPIALESTLDYEGTAPLVIVGSGQDITMAGNATLLKIGAGADLDLSGVTLSGPGGYSIKARGDKTGAPGKGIFVDLRDDQTGVVRLSLRDVTVQGVAGKGVHVSDCTLAEQCGSGGGGAGEGSAAGIEVYLENVMVRDLGFGAFDADGVRVDERGPGDIRFTAINSTFTNVGADGVELDEGQDGNVWTDVTGTHFDTNGGYCDPAVLAAFMPEMPEGEFEAGAMQEANIPGPVKGSPDDACFEREVSTYDDGSVEAYEFGLDLDDGFDIDEAGAGSIRASVTRSTVIGNLDEGLDFDEEDAGDIVLNVSKVETRDNTDDSIKMSEAGAGGVSAVLSDATLEQNGGTGATFEQEDEGDVEVAILGGKSMGNDDGGTGIKVAQDGDGAGVLIVSGAQISDEIKTHGVTLSRDGL
;
A
#
# COMPACT_ATOMS: atom_id res chain seq x y z
N MET A 1 1.85 -62.68 74.68
CA MET A 1 0.76 -62.27 73.77
C MET A 1 1.33 -61.31 72.75
N LEU A 2 1.13 -61.65 71.49
CA LEU A 2 1.23 -60.88 70.24
C LEU A 2 2.48 -60.03 69.92
N PHE A 3 3.11 -60.46 68.83
CA PHE A 3 4.03 -59.76 67.95
C PHE A 3 3.48 -58.41 67.45
N SER A 4 4.37 -57.43 67.27
CA SER A 4 4.23 -56.45 66.19
C SER A 4 5.61 -55.96 65.73
N THR A 5 6.07 -56.53 64.63
CA THR A 5 7.13 -56.03 63.76
C THR A 5 6.56 -54.94 62.86
N ARG A 6 7.18 -53.75 62.83
CA ARG A 6 7.07 -52.83 61.70
C ARG A 6 8.45 -52.42 61.21
N ALA A 7 8.67 -52.73 59.94
CA ALA A 7 9.87 -52.53 59.18
C ALA A 7 10.14 -51.04 58.91
N LEU A 8 11.43 -50.67 58.95
CA LEU A 8 11.97 -49.46 58.33
C LEU A 8 11.80 -49.56 56.81
N THR A 9 11.10 -48.61 56.21
CA THR A 9 11.18 -48.32 54.78
C THR A 9 12.20 -47.21 54.57
N ALA A 10 13.33 -47.56 53.96
CA ALA A 10 14.33 -46.62 53.47
C ALA A 10 13.76 -45.89 52.23
N SER A 11 13.61 -44.56 52.31
CA SER A 11 13.35 -43.73 51.13
C SER A 11 14.67 -43.51 50.40
N CYS A 12 14.74 -44.04 49.18
CA CYS A 12 15.83 -43.86 48.24
C CYS A 12 15.74 -42.45 47.65
N ALA A 13 16.84 -41.70 47.72
CA ALA A 13 16.97 -40.37 47.14
C ALA A 13 17.09 -40.47 45.60
N THR A 14 16.18 -39.84 44.87
CA THR A 14 16.35 -39.54 43.44
C THR A 14 16.90 -38.13 43.30
N LEU A 15 18.20 -38.05 42.99
CA LEU A 15 18.88 -36.83 42.59
C LEU A 15 18.46 -36.51 41.15
N ALA A 16 17.54 -35.56 40.96
CA ALA A 16 17.18 -35.06 39.65
C ALA A 16 18.32 -34.17 39.14
N LEU A 17 19.08 -34.67 38.17
CA LEU A 17 20.11 -33.93 37.46
C LEU A 17 19.40 -32.95 36.51
N ALA A 18 19.29 -31.68 36.90
CA ALA A 18 18.84 -30.61 36.04
C ALA A 18 19.89 -30.38 34.94
N ALA A 19 19.70 -31.01 33.79
CA ALA A 19 20.40 -30.63 32.57
C ALA A 19 19.83 -29.28 32.12
N ALA A 20 20.52 -28.20 32.47
CA ALA A 20 20.32 -26.91 31.84
C ALA A 20 20.63 -27.08 30.35
N LEU A 21 19.59 -27.17 29.51
CA LEU A 21 19.70 -26.99 28.08
C LEU A 21 20.18 -25.55 27.86
N ALA A 22 21.48 -25.37 27.70
CA ALA A 22 22.02 -24.15 27.13
C ALA A 22 21.48 -24.08 25.70
N ALA A 23 20.52 -23.19 25.45
CA ALA A 23 20.19 -22.80 24.10
C ALA A 23 21.49 -22.32 23.43
N PRO A 24 21.83 -22.78 22.22
CA PRO A 24 22.96 -22.23 21.48
C PRO A 24 22.73 -20.72 21.36
N ALA A 25 23.67 -19.94 21.89
CA ALA A 25 23.78 -18.53 21.54
C ALA A 25 24.21 -18.50 20.07
N HIS A 26 23.25 -18.39 19.16
CA HIS A 26 23.53 -18.11 17.75
C HIS A 26 24.11 -16.70 17.71
N ALA A 27 25.37 -16.59 17.31
CA ALA A 27 25.99 -15.31 17.07
C ALA A 27 25.53 -14.82 15.70
N ASP A 28 25.02 -13.60 15.62
CA ASP A 28 24.74 -12.93 14.35
C ASP A 28 25.99 -13.00 13.47
N GLU A 29 25.87 -13.61 12.29
CA GLU A 29 26.98 -13.69 11.35
C GLU A 29 27.14 -12.33 10.67
N MET A 30 28.37 -11.79 10.65
CA MET A 30 28.68 -10.55 9.95
C MET A 30 29.49 -10.83 8.70
N ILE A 31 28.98 -10.42 7.54
CA ILE A 31 29.66 -10.51 6.25
C ILE A 31 30.00 -9.11 5.78
N THR A 32 31.24 -8.91 5.34
CA THR A 32 31.72 -7.60 4.88
C THR A 32 31.87 -7.61 3.36
N VAL A 33 31.15 -6.72 2.67
CA VAL A 33 31.28 -6.49 1.23
C VAL A 33 32.42 -5.50 1.01
N THR A 34 33.42 -5.89 0.24
CA THR A 34 34.69 -5.15 0.04
C THR A 34 34.93 -4.74 -1.40
N SER A 35 34.07 -5.18 -2.32
CA SER A 35 34.16 -4.91 -3.75
C SER A 35 32.87 -4.32 -4.29
N ALA A 36 32.99 -3.34 -5.18
CA ALA A 36 31.89 -2.74 -5.92
C ALA A 36 31.50 -3.54 -7.19
N SER A 37 32.22 -4.63 -7.49
CA SER A 37 31.88 -5.51 -8.61
C SER A 37 30.52 -6.18 -8.39
N ASP A 38 29.74 -6.36 -9.46
CA ASP A 38 28.47 -7.13 -9.44
C ASP A 38 28.64 -8.51 -8.79
N SER A 39 29.70 -9.22 -9.15
CA SER A 39 29.93 -10.61 -8.76
C SER A 39 31.37 -10.91 -8.39
N GLY A 40 31.58 -12.11 -7.83
CA GLY A 40 32.87 -12.60 -7.36
C GLY A 40 33.11 -12.35 -5.87
N ALA A 41 34.26 -12.81 -5.37
CA ALA A 41 34.59 -12.74 -3.95
C ALA A 41 34.55 -11.28 -3.43
N GLY A 42 33.86 -11.07 -2.31
CA GLY A 42 33.73 -9.76 -1.68
C GLY A 42 32.67 -8.83 -2.30
N SER A 43 31.92 -9.28 -3.32
CA SER A 43 30.74 -8.57 -3.85
C SER A 43 29.50 -8.76 -2.96
N LEU A 44 28.50 -7.89 -3.12
CA LEU A 44 27.20 -8.02 -2.46
C LEU A 44 26.50 -9.34 -2.84
N ARG A 45 26.53 -9.71 -4.12
CA ARG A 45 25.97 -10.97 -4.62
C ARG A 45 26.57 -12.19 -3.92
N ALA A 46 27.90 -12.22 -3.72
CA ALA A 46 28.55 -13.30 -2.99
C ALA A 46 28.18 -13.31 -1.50
N ALA A 47 27.97 -12.14 -0.88
CA ALA A 47 27.54 -12.02 0.50
C ALA A 47 26.10 -12.54 0.70
N LEU A 48 25.18 -12.22 -0.21
CA LEU A 48 23.80 -12.75 -0.19
C LEU A 48 23.80 -14.28 -0.32
N ALA A 49 24.58 -14.83 -1.25
CA ALA A 49 24.68 -16.27 -1.44
C ALA A 49 25.29 -17.01 -0.23
N GLN A 50 26.15 -16.35 0.54
CA GLN A 50 26.68 -16.88 1.81
C GLN A 50 25.63 -16.77 2.92
N ALA A 51 24.97 -15.61 3.06
CA ALA A 51 23.91 -15.39 4.04
C ALA A 51 22.77 -16.40 3.87
N ALA A 52 22.39 -16.72 2.64
CA ALA A 52 21.31 -17.66 2.33
C ALA A 52 21.59 -19.11 2.78
N GLN A 53 22.82 -19.43 3.18
CA GLN A 53 23.18 -20.74 3.75
C GLN A 53 23.08 -20.78 5.28
N SER A 54 22.79 -19.64 5.91
CA SER A 54 22.63 -19.52 7.36
C SER A 54 21.17 -19.73 7.77
N ASP A 55 20.97 -20.41 8.90
CA ASP A 55 19.67 -20.51 9.59
C ASP A 55 19.49 -19.40 10.64
N ALA A 56 20.47 -18.50 10.77
CA ALA A 56 20.47 -17.38 11.72
C ALA A 56 20.56 -16.04 11.00
N THR A 57 20.12 -14.98 11.68
CA THR A 57 20.20 -13.60 11.17
C THR A 57 21.60 -13.27 10.71
N THR A 58 21.72 -12.77 9.48
CA THR A 58 23.01 -12.39 8.89
C THR A 58 23.05 -10.91 8.59
N ARG A 59 24.11 -10.24 9.05
CA ARG A 59 24.36 -8.81 8.81
C ARG A 59 25.42 -8.63 7.73
N ILE A 60 25.03 -8.09 6.59
CA ILE A 60 25.89 -7.69 5.49
C ILE A 60 26.23 -6.19 5.65
N VAL A 61 27.52 -5.86 5.65
CA VAL A 61 27.99 -4.46 5.75
C VAL A 61 28.74 -4.08 4.47
N LEU A 62 28.27 -3.02 3.80
CA LEU A 62 28.94 -2.45 2.63
C LEU A 62 30.13 -1.59 3.08
N SER A 63 31.34 -2.12 2.95
CA SER A 63 32.58 -1.50 3.46
C SER A 63 33.49 -0.92 2.35
N HIS A 64 32.95 -0.77 1.15
CA HIS A 64 33.65 -0.14 0.04
C HIS A 64 32.98 1.18 -0.35
N ALA A 65 33.74 2.05 -1.02
CA ALA A 65 33.20 3.22 -1.68
C ALA A 65 32.86 2.89 -3.14
N GLY A 66 31.95 3.66 -3.72
CA GLY A 66 31.61 3.60 -5.14
C GLY A 66 30.38 2.75 -5.46
N PRO A 67 29.80 2.97 -6.65
CA PRO A 67 28.55 2.35 -7.06
C PRO A 67 28.72 0.87 -7.41
N ILE A 68 27.69 0.07 -7.15
CA ILE A 68 27.56 -1.31 -7.61
C ILE A 68 26.70 -1.32 -8.86
N ALA A 69 27.30 -1.60 -10.02
CA ALA A 69 26.55 -1.79 -11.26
C ALA A 69 26.14 -3.25 -11.39
N LEU A 70 24.84 -3.52 -11.32
CA LEU A 70 24.27 -4.86 -11.42
C LEU A 70 24.16 -5.33 -12.87
N GLU A 71 24.51 -6.59 -13.09
CA GLU A 71 24.26 -7.28 -14.37
C GLU A 71 22.89 -7.99 -14.37
N SER A 72 22.37 -8.34 -13.19
CA SER A 72 21.08 -8.99 -12.98
C SER A 72 20.59 -8.77 -11.53
N THR A 73 19.35 -9.18 -11.24
CA THR A 73 18.73 -9.15 -9.91
C THR A 73 19.65 -9.71 -8.82
N LEU A 74 19.67 -9.06 -7.66
CA LEU A 74 20.26 -9.60 -6.44
C LEU A 74 19.23 -10.46 -5.73
N ASP A 75 19.39 -11.78 -5.80
CA ASP A 75 18.47 -12.72 -5.17
C ASP A 75 18.97 -13.19 -3.79
N TYR A 76 18.08 -13.15 -2.81
CA TYR A 76 18.23 -13.80 -1.52
C TYR A 76 17.16 -14.88 -1.35
N GLU A 77 17.59 -16.13 -1.44
CA GLU A 77 16.73 -17.33 -1.38
C GLU A 77 16.75 -18.00 0.01
N GLY A 78 17.37 -17.34 1.01
CA GLY A 78 17.39 -17.81 2.39
C GLY A 78 16.11 -17.45 3.13
N THR A 79 15.76 -18.23 4.15
CA THR A 79 14.59 -17.97 5.01
C THR A 79 14.95 -17.25 6.31
N ALA A 80 16.24 -17.20 6.66
CA ALA A 80 16.70 -16.49 7.85
C ALA A 80 16.68 -14.97 7.63
N PRO A 81 16.41 -14.15 8.67
CA PRO A 81 16.41 -12.69 8.56
C PRO A 81 17.71 -12.11 8.00
N LEU A 82 17.59 -11.09 7.16
CA LEU A 82 18.71 -10.45 6.49
C LEU A 82 18.80 -8.97 6.89
N VAL A 83 20.00 -8.54 7.27
CA VAL A 83 20.29 -7.13 7.54
C VAL A 83 21.36 -6.64 6.56
N ILE A 84 21.09 -5.59 5.79
CA ILE A 84 22.04 -4.97 4.86
C ILE A 84 22.26 -3.52 5.26
N VAL A 85 23.53 -3.17 5.46
CA VAL A 85 23.92 -1.86 5.97
C VAL A 85 24.86 -1.20 4.99
N GLY A 86 24.34 -0.17 4.33
CA GLY A 86 25.08 0.75 3.50
C GLY A 86 25.63 1.94 4.28
N SER A 87 26.33 2.80 3.54
CA SER A 87 26.87 4.09 3.95
C SER A 87 26.71 5.12 2.83
N GLY A 88 25.67 4.96 2.01
CA GLY A 88 25.33 5.79 0.84
C GLY A 88 25.78 5.20 -0.50
N GLN A 89 25.87 3.88 -0.63
CA GLN A 89 26.20 3.25 -1.91
C GLN A 89 25.03 3.35 -2.89
N ASP A 90 25.34 3.66 -4.15
CA ASP A 90 24.41 3.54 -5.27
C ASP A 90 24.50 2.13 -5.88
N ILE A 91 23.38 1.43 -5.94
CA ILE A 91 23.24 0.12 -6.57
C ILE A 91 22.34 0.32 -7.78
N THR A 92 22.90 0.14 -8.97
CA THR A 92 22.27 0.56 -10.23
C THR A 92 22.14 -0.60 -11.20
N MET A 93 21.06 -0.67 -11.96
CA MET A 93 20.92 -1.64 -13.05
C MET A 93 20.52 -0.92 -14.35
N ALA A 94 21.22 -1.26 -15.44
CA ALA A 94 20.93 -0.69 -16.77
C ALA A 94 19.78 -1.40 -17.50
N GLY A 95 19.42 -2.61 -17.05
CA GLY A 95 18.33 -3.40 -17.61
C GLY A 95 17.01 -3.21 -16.86
N ASN A 96 15.92 -3.55 -17.54
CA ASN A 96 14.60 -3.67 -16.92
C ASN A 96 14.49 -5.00 -16.16
N ALA A 97 14.88 -5.01 -14.88
CA ALA A 97 14.70 -6.16 -14.00
C ALA A 97 14.68 -5.70 -12.53
N THR A 98 14.18 -6.57 -11.65
CA THR A 98 14.13 -6.29 -10.21
C THR A 98 15.53 -6.09 -9.64
N LEU A 99 15.76 -5.08 -8.81
CA LEU A 99 17.09 -4.80 -8.25
C LEU A 99 17.45 -5.77 -7.12
N LEU A 100 16.57 -5.90 -6.12
CA LEU A 100 16.71 -6.80 -4.98
C LEU A 100 15.45 -7.66 -4.80
N LYS A 101 15.62 -8.98 -4.80
CA LYS A 101 14.54 -9.95 -4.49
C LYS A 101 14.86 -10.73 -3.21
N ILE A 102 13.92 -10.74 -2.28
CA ILE A 102 13.85 -11.65 -1.13
C ILE A 102 12.83 -12.74 -1.50
N GLY A 103 13.32 -13.87 -2.03
CA GLY A 103 12.47 -14.86 -2.70
C GLY A 103 11.86 -15.93 -1.82
N ALA A 104 12.22 -15.97 -0.54
CA ALA A 104 11.77 -17.00 0.39
C ALA A 104 11.20 -16.40 1.68
N GLY A 105 10.58 -15.21 1.61
CA GLY A 105 9.83 -14.57 2.68
C GLY A 105 10.63 -14.28 3.96
N ALA A 106 11.93 -13.98 3.85
CA ALA A 106 12.73 -13.58 5.00
C ALA A 106 12.47 -12.13 5.38
N ASP A 107 12.61 -11.83 6.68
CA ASP A 107 12.64 -10.44 7.15
C ASP A 107 13.85 -9.71 6.53
N LEU A 108 13.65 -8.46 6.11
CA LEU A 108 14.67 -7.58 5.55
C LEU A 108 14.78 -6.29 6.36
N ASP A 109 15.98 -5.98 6.87
CA ASP A 109 16.38 -4.64 7.33
C ASP A 109 17.42 -4.10 6.35
N LEU A 110 17.09 -3.04 5.61
CA LEU A 110 17.95 -2.39 4.64
C LEU A 110 18.15 -0.93 5.01
N SER A 111 19.41 -0.49 5.04
CA SER A 111 19.71 0.91 5.35
C SER A 111 20.82 1.53 4.52
N GLY A 112 20.72 2.84 4.29
CA GLY A 112 21.80 3.67 3.76
C GLY A 112 22.24 3.33 2.34
N VAL A 113 21.30 3.04 1.44
CA VAL A 113 21.58 2.74 0.03
C VAL A 113 20.61 3.43 -0.91
N THR A 114 21.04 3.63 -2.15
CA THR A 114 20.18 4.02 -3.27
C THR A 114 20.07 2.86 -4.24
N LEU A 115 18.85 2.46 -4.59
CA LEU A 115 18.52 1.46 -5.60
C LEU A 115 17.99 2.20 -6.84
N SER A 116 18.67 2.05 -7.98
CA SER A 116 18.30 2.76 -9.23
C SER A 116 18.15 1.82 -10.42
N GLY A 117 16.96 1.82 -11.02
CA GLY A 117 16.72 1.26 -12.35
C GLY A 117 17.22 2.20 -13.46
N PRO A 118 16.99 1.81 -14.73
CA PRO A 118 17.49 2.56 -15.88
C PRO A 118 16.71 3.85 -16.18
N GLY A 119 15.50 4.01 -15.63
CA GLY A 119 14.60 5.13 -15.88
C GLY A 119 14.14 5.23 -17.34
N GLY A 120 13.51 6.37 -17.68
CA GLY A 120 13.07 6.67 -19.04
C GLY A 120 11.81 5.93 -19.48
N TYR A 121 11.07 5.35 -18.54
CA TYR A 121 9.79 4.72 -18.79
C TYR A 121 8.68 5.75 -18.99
N SER A 122 7.65 5.35 -19.72
CA SER A 122 6.38 6.07 -19.93
C SER A 122 5.38 5.09 -20.54
N ILE A 123 4.11 5.46 -20.58
CA ILE A 123 3.07 4.71 -21.31
C ILE A 123 3.43 4.42 -22.79
N LYS A 124 4.33 5.23 -23.40
CA LYS A 124 4.86 5.00 -24.74
C LYS A 124 6.11 4.11 -24.75
N ALA A 125 6.91 4.17 -23.69
CA ALA A 125 8.16 3.43 -23.49
C ALA A 125 8.03 2.41 -22.34
N ARG A 126 6.98 1.59 -22.39
CA ARG A 126 6.68 0.58 -21.37
C ARG A 126 7.81 -0.44 -21.17
N GLY A 127 8.03 -0.83 -19.92
CA GLY A 127 8.96 -1.88 -19.52
C GLY A 127 8.36 -3.28 -19.61
N ASP A 128 7.04 -3.41 -19.49
CA ASP A 128 6.33 -4.69 -19.51
C ASP A 128 6.23 -5.37 -20.91
N LYS A 129 6.55 -4.64 -21.98
CA LYS A 129 6.43 -5.12 -23.38
C LYS A 129 7.28 -6.35 -23.71
N THR A 130 8.35 -6.60 -22.96
CA THR A 130 9.32 -7.68 -23.24
C THR A 130 9.52 -8.65 -22.08
N GLY A 131 8.69 -8.55 -21.03
CA GLY A 131 8.80 -9.32 -19.80
C GLY A 131 8.21 -8.53 -18.64
N ALA A 132 8.24 -9.09 -17.41
CA ALA A 132 7.75 -8.37 -16.24
C ALA A 132 8.49 -7.02 -16.06
N PRO A 133 7.79 -5.95 -15.66
CA PRO A 133 8.44 -4.70 -15.30
C PRO A 133 9.36 -4.90 -14.09
N GLY A 134 10.58 -4.37 -14.16
CA GLY A 134 11.53 -4.48 -13.07
C GLY A 134 11.07 -3.66 -11.85
N LYS A 135 11.26 -4.23 -10.66
CA LYS A 135 10.91 -3.63 -9.36
C LYS A 135 12.15 -3.12 -8.62
N GLY A 136 11.99 -2.25 -7.63
CA GLY A 136 13.11 -1.84 -6.78
C GLY A 136 13.48 -2.93 -5.77
N ILE A 137 12.56 -3.19 -4.85
CA ILE A 137 12.64 -4.25 -3.84
C ILE A 137 11.41 -5.14 -4.01
N PHE A 138 11.61 -6.45 -4.06
CA PHE A 138 10.52 -7.43 -4.06
C PHE A 138 10.71 -8.43 -2.93
N VAL A 139 9.72 -8.54 -2.05
CA VAL A 139 9.64 -9.56 -1.00
C VAL A 139 8.47 -10.49 -1.33
N ASP A 140 8.82 -11.75 -1.57
CA ASP A 140 7.91 -12.80 -2.01
C ASP A 140 7.71 -13.76 -0.82
N LEU A 141 6.50 -13.80 -0.26
CA LEU A 141 6.18 -14.69 0.85
C LEU A 141 6.01 -16.13 0.35
N ARG A 142 6.17 -17.09 1.27
CA ARG A 142 5.92 -18.50 0.97
C ARG A 142 4.46 -18.82 1.26
N ASP A 143 3.83 -19.65 0.44
CA ASP A 143 2.43 -20.10 0.64
C ASP A 143 2.18 -20.71 2.04
N ASP A 144 3.21 -21.31 2.67
CA ASP A 144 3.12 -21.94 3.99
C ASP A 144 3.58 -21.04 5.16
N GLN A 145 3.84 -19.77 4.87
CA GLN A 145 4.35 -18.82 5.85
C GLN A 145 3.31 -18.52 6.94
N THR A 146 3.83 -18.29 8.14
CA THR A 146 3.03 -17.91 9.32
C THR A 146 3.80 -16.87 10.11
N GLY A 147 3.13 -16.19 11.03
CA GLY A 147 3.74 -15.16 11.86
C GLY A 147 3.66 -13.79 11.19
N VAL A 148 4.75 -13.04 11.18
CA VAL A 148 4.80 -11.71 10.55
C VAL A 148 6.10 -11.59 9.76
N VAL A 149 6.00 -11.20 8.50
CA VAL A 149 7.15 -10.83 7.65
C VAL A 149 7.43 -9.34 7.79
N ARG A 150 8.69 -9.00 8.04
CA ARG A 150 9.11 -7.61 8.26
C ARG A 150 9.98 -7.08 7.14
N LEU A 151 9.59 -5.92 6.62
CA LEU A 151 10.43 -5.07 5.79
C LEU A 151 10.71 -3.76 6.55
N SER A 152 11.97 -3.49 6.87
CA SER A 152 12.41 -2.22 7.46
C SER A 152 13.40 -1.52 6.55
N LEU A 153 13.05 -0.31 6.11
CA LEU A 153 13.89 0.53 5.26
C LEU A 153 14.25 1.82 6.01
N ARG A 154 15.55 2.15 6.09
CA ARG A 154 16.03 3.40 6.73
C ARG A 154 17.07 4.11 5.87
N ASP A 155 16.85 5.38 5.57
CA ASP A 155 17.76 6.14 4.69
C ASP A 155 17.95 5.45 3.32
N VAL A 156 16.84 4.98 2.72
CA VAL A 156 16.84 4.26 1.44
C VAL A 156 16.20 5.12 0.36
N THR A 157 16.79 5.13 -0.83
CA THR A 157 16.15 5.70 -2.03
C THR A 157 15.89 4.59 -3.05
N VAL A 158 14.69 4.56 -3.63
CA VAL A 158 14.31 3.69 -4.75
C VAL A 158 13.85 4.56 -5.92
N GLN A 159 14.41 4.35 -7.11
CA GLN A 159 14.08 5.18 -8.28
C GLN A 159 14.26 4.48 -9.62
N GLY A 160 13.60 5.00 -10.65
CA GLY A 160 13.88 4.67 -12.06
C GLY A 160 13.58 3.24 -12.47
N VAL A 161 12.83 2.49 -11.69
CA VAL A 161 12.36 1.14 -12.04
C VAL A 161 11.06 1.22 -12.86
N ALA A 162 10.78 0.20 -13.65
CA ALA A 162 9.65 0.20 -14.57
C ALA A 162 8.31 -0.04 -13.86
N GLY A 163 8.31 -0.96 -12.88
CA GLY A 163 7.13 -1.34 -12.11
C GLY A 163 7.21 -0.79 -10.70
N LYS A 164 6.60 -1.53 -9.78
CA LYS A 164 6.53 -1.22 -8.35
C LYS A 164 7.91 -0.90 -7.73
N GLY A 165 7.98 0.17 -6.93
CA GLY A 165 9.19 0.58 -6.24
C GLY A 165 9.60 -0.42 -5.16
N VAL A 166 8.72 -0.63 -4.19
CA VAL A 166 8.81 -1.66 -3.16
C VAL A 166 7.55 -2.51 -3.26
N HIS A 167 7.70 -3.82 -3.33
CA HIS A 167 6.57 -4.74 -3.41
C HIS A 167 6.76 -5.85 -2.38
N VAL A 168 5.80 -5.99 -1.46
CA VAL A 168 5.70 -7.13 -0.55
C VAL A 168 4.44 -7.89 -0.93
N SER A 169 4.57 -9.15 -1.31
CA SER A 169 3.45 -9.93 -1.83
C SER A 169 3.31 -11.24 -1.06
N ASP A 170 2.16 -11.40 -0.42
CA ASP A 170 1.64 -12.68 0.07
C ASP A 170 0.51 -13.17 -0.83
N CYS A 171 0.88 -13.50 -2.07
CA CYS A 171 -0.10 -13.81 -3.09
C CYS A 171 0.34 -14.92 -4.04
N THR A 172 -0.50 -15.93 -4.18
CA THR A 172 -0.27 -17.11 -5.02
C THR A 172 -0.39 -16.84 -6.52
N LEU A 173 -0.90 -15.68 -6.93
CA LEU A 173 -1.16 -15.32 -8.33
C LEU A 173 -0.01 -14.54 -9.00
N ALA A 174 1.09 -14.30 -8.29
CA ALA A 174 2.23 -13.52 -8.80
C ALA A 174 1.78 -12.15 -9.35
N GLU A 175 2.07 -11.83 -10.62
CA GLU A 175 1.72 -10.54 -11.24
C GLU A 175 0.22 -10.39 -11.59
N GLN A 176 -0.62 -11.37 -11.26
CA GLN A 176 -2.09 -11.27 -11.36
C GLN A 176 -2.74 -11.05 -10.00
N CYS A 177 -1.94 -10.78 -8.97
CA CYS A 177 -2.46 -10.42 -7.67
C CYS A 177 -3.20 -9.08 -7.72
N GLY A 178 -4.25 -8.92 -6.91
CA GLY A 178 -4.94 -7.64 -6.75
C GLY A 178 -5.80 -7.25 -7.94
N SER A 179 -5.98 -8.12 -8.95
CA SER A 179 -6.81 -7.77 -10.10
C SER A 179 -8.31 -7.73 -9.75
N GLY A 180 -8.96 -6.60 -10.07
CA GLY A 180 -10.41 -6.36 -9.87
C GLY A 180 -10.74 -5.90 -8.43
N GLY A 181 -11.92 -5.28 -8.23
CA GLY A 181 -12.34 -4.61 -6.98
C GLY A 181 -11.85 -5.23 -5.68
N GLY A 182 -12.39 -6.39 -5.27
CA GLY A 182 -11.96 -7.04 -4.01
C GLY A 182 -10.62 -7.79 -4.03
N GLY A 183 -9.68 -7.46 -4.92
CA GLY A 183 -8.31 -7.98 -4.93
C GLY A 183 -8.16 -9.50 -5.14
N ALA A 184 -8.05 -9.96 -6.40
CA ALA A 184 -7.88 -11.39 -6.68
C ALA A 184 -6.59 -12.00 -6.08
N GLY A 185 -6.73 -13.12 -5.37
CA GLY A 185 -5.57 -13.85 -4.84
C GLY A 185 -5.91 -14.80 -3.69
N GLU A 186 -4.91 -15.54 -3.25
CA GLU A 186 -4.89 -16.26 -1.97
C GLU A 186 -3.47 -16.11 -1.41
N GLY A 187 -3.36 -15.98 -0.10
CA GLY A 187 -2.10 -15.79 0.63
C GLY A 187 -1.85 -16.82 1.73
N SER A 188 -0.69 -16.69 2.38
CA SER A 188 -0.29 -17.47 3.55
C SER A 188 -1.02 -16.97 4.82
N ALA A 189 -0.73 -17.56 5.98
CA ALA A 189 -1.32 -17.08 7.25
C ALA A 189 -0.43 -16.05 7.97
N ALA A 190 0.44 -15.35 7.24
CA ALA A 190 1.40 -14.43 7.80
C ALA A 190 0.95 -12.99 7.58
N GLY A 191 0.98 -12.18 8.64
CA GLY A 191 0.84 -10.74 8.47
C GLY A 191 2.10 -10.12 7.86
N ILE A 192 1.96 -8.88 7.37
CA ILE A 192 3.03 -8.10 6.78
C ILE A 192 3.26 -6.84 7.61
N GLU A 193 4.51 -6.54 7.95
CA GLU A 193 4.90 -5.33 8.65
C GLU A 193 5.95 -4.56 7.84
N VAL A 194 5.58 -3.39 7.33
CA VAL A 194 6.44 -2.49 6.56
C VAL A 194 6.74 -1.23 7.38
N TYR A 195 8.01 -0.96 7.61
CA TYR A 195 8.49 0.20 8.35
C TYR A 195 9.46 1.01 7.49
N LEU A 196 9.14 2.28 7.25
CA LEU A 196 9.90 3.21 6.42
C LEU A 196 10.29 4.44 7.25
N GLU A 197 11.59 4.73 7.34
CA GLU A 197 12.11 5.95 7.97
C GLU A 197 13.11 6.65 7.05
N ASN A 198 12.81 7.92 6.71
CA ASN A 198 13.64 8.69 5.77
C ASN A 198 13.86 7.95 4.44
N VAL A 199 12.76 7.42 3.89
CA VAL A 199 12.75 6.68 2.62
C VAL A 199 12.26 7.59 1.50
N MET A 200 12.87 7.48 0.32
CA MET A 200 12.47 8.22 -0.86
C MET A 200 12.18 7.25 -2.00
N VAL A 201 10.94 7.25 -2.48
CA VAL A 201 10.47 6.45 -3.61
C VAL A 201 10.04 7.43 -4.69
N ARG A 202 10.75 7.47 -5.82
CA ARG A 202 10.48 8.49 -6.83
C ARG A 202 10.85 8.13 -8.25
N ASP A 203 10.23 8.83 -9.20
CA ASP A 203 10.55 8.77 -10.62
C ASP A 203 10.56 7.32 -11.15
N LEU A 204 9.51 6.56 -10.83
CA LEU A 204 9.39 5.13 -11.13
C LEU A 204 7.95 4.76 -11.47
N GLY A 205 7.68 3.51 -11.83
CA GLY A 205 6.32 3.02 -12.07
C GLY A 205 5.76 3.35 -13.45
N PHE A 206 6.40 4.26 -14.21
CA PHE A 206 5.92 4.63 -15.55
C PHE A 206 6.08 3.56 -16.64
N GLY A 207 6.47 2.34 -16.30
CA GLY A 207 6.79 1.27 -17.23
C GLY A 207 5.71 0.19 -17.33
N ALA A 208 4.70 0.20 -16.48
CA ALA A 208 3.58 -0.72 -16.48
C ALA A 208 2.35 -0.03 -15.86
N PHE A 209 1.19 -0.56 -16.16
CA PHE A 209 -0.06 -0.26 -15.45
C PHE A 209 0.03 -0.76 -14.00
N ASP A 210 -0.59 -0.04 -13.05
CA ASP A 210 -0.63 -0.41 -11.63
C ASP A 210 0.79 -0.71 -11.10
N ALA A 211 1.56 0.37 -10.94
CA ALA A 211 3.00 0.32 -10.70
C ALA A 211 3.44 1.31 -9.62
N ASP A 212 3.15 0.92 -8.39
CA ASP A 212 3.06 1.79 -7.21
C ASP A 212 4.43 2.07 -6.61
N GLY A 213 4.47 3.04 -5.71
CA GLY A 213 5.68 3.39 -5.00
C GLY A 213 6.00 2.27 -4.02
N VAL A 214 5.00 1.94 -3.20
CA VAL A 214 5.00 0.79 -2.30
C VAL A 214 3.69 0.05 -2.49
N ARG A 215 3.78 -1.24 -2.85
CA ARG A 215 2.68 -2.19 -2.90
C ARG A 215 2.79 -3.17 -1.75
N VAL A 216 1.72 -3.38 -1.00
CA VAL A 216 1.60 -4.51 -0.09
C VAL A 216 0.34 -5.30 -0.45
N ASP A 217 0.54 -6.53 -0.93
CA ASP A 217 -0.56 -7.48 -1.13
C ASP A 217 -0.55 -8.49 0.02
N GLU A 218 -1.49 -8.38 0.95
CA GLU A 218 -1.82 -9.47 1.88
C GLU A 218 -3.13 -10.11 1.38
N ARG A 219 -3.08 -11.37 0.97
CA ARG A 219 -4.25 -12.09 0.44
C ARG A 219 -4.65 -13.28 1.31
N GLY A 220 -4.16 -13.33 2.53
CA GLY A 220 -4.43 -14.34 3.53
C GLY A 220 -5.21 -13.74 4.69
N PRO A 221 -5.26 -14.41 5.86
CA PRO A 221 -5.89 -13.85 7.05
C PRO A 221 -4.93 -13.02 7.92
N GLY A 222 -3.78 -12.61 7.37
CA GLY A 222 -2.74 -11.90 8.10
C GLY A 222 -2.97 -10.38 8.06
N ASP A 223 -2.58 -9.68 9.13
CA ASP A 223 -2.75 -8.23 9.15
C ASP A 223 -1.66 -7.50 8.34
N ILE A 224 -1.99 -6.34 7.79
CA ILE A 224 -1.02 -5.35 7.29
C ILE A 224 -0.72 -4.31 8.39
N ARG A 225 0.57 -4.07 8.62
CA ARG A 225 1.07 -2.95 9.44
C ARG A 225 2.02 -2.09 8.65
N PHE A 226 1.63 -0.85 8.40
CA PHE A 226 2.44 0.10 7.66
C PHE A 226 2.83 1.29 8.54
N THR A 227 4.11 1.67 8.49
CA THR A 227 4.60 2.88 9.16
C THR A 227 5.52 3.64 8.22
N ALA A 228 5.23 4.92 7.99
CA ALA A 228 6.08 5.82 7.21
C ALA A 228 6.40 7.10 8.00
N ILE A 229 7.68 7.36 8.21
CA ILE A 229 8.17 8.49 8.99
C ILE A 229 9.18 9.29 8.17
N ASN A 230 8.89 10.57 7.94
CA ASN A 230 9.74 11.49 7.16
C ASN A 230 10.11 10.92 5.79
N SER A 231 9.17 10.26 5.13
CA SER A 231 9.38 9.63 3.83
C SER A 231 8.76 10.46 2.69
N THR A 232 9.12 10.15 1.46
CA THR A 232 8.60 10.83 0.26
C THR A 232 8.29 9.82 -0.83
N PHE A 233 7.06 9.86 -1.32
CA PHE A 233 6.57 9.15 -2.49
C PHE A 233 6.21 10.24 -3.50
N THR A 234 6.90 10.27 -4.63
CA THR A 234 6.68 11.34 -5.60
C THR A 234 6.98 10.96 -7.02
N ASN A 235 6.13 11.40 -7.95
CA ASN A 235 6.27 11.06 -9.36
C ASN A 235 6.36 9.54 -9.54
N VAL A 236 5.37 8.87 -8.94
CA VAL A 236 5.11 7.44 -9.13
C VAL A 236 4.07 7.27 -10.24
N GLY A 237 4.21 6.18 -11.00
CA GLY A 237 3.34 5.87 -12.13
C GLY A 237 1.90 5.61 -11.71
N ALA A 238 1.69 4.83 -10.65
CA ALA A 238 0.41 4.62 -9.99
C ALA A 238 0.45 5.24 -8.59
N ASP A 239 -0.08 4.57 -7.57
CA ASP A 239 -0.17 5.09 -6.20
C ASP A 239 1.19 5.41 -5.61
N GLY A 240 1.23 6.43 -4.76
CA GLY A 240 2.41 6.64 -3.91
C GLY A 240 2.66 5.42 -3.01
N VAL A 241 1.59 4.92 -2.39
CA VAL A 241 1.53 3.69 -1.58
C VAL A 241 0.14 3.09 -1.76
N GLU A 242 0.06 1.79 -1.91
CA GLU A 242 -1.17 1.00 -2.03
C GLU A 242 -1.05 -0.20 -1.07
N LEU A 243 -2.07 -0.43 -0.26
CA LEU A 243 -2.10 -1.49 0.76
C LEU A 243 -3.39 -2.28 0.64
N ASP A 244 -3.31 -3.52 0.19
CA ASP A 244 -4.51 -4.32 0.01
C ASP A 244 -4.49 -5.53 0.92
N GLU A 245 -5.49 -5.59 1.78
CA GLU A 245 -5.85 -6.76 2.56
C GLU A 245 -7.05 -7.44 1.88
N GLY A 246 -6.93 -8.74 1.61
CA GLY A 246 -7.93 -9.49 0.84
C GLY A 246 -8.82 -10.45 1.63
N GLN A 247 -8.69 -10.60 2.95
CA GLN A 247 -9.51 -11.48 3.78
C GLN A 247 -9.87 -10.89 5.16
N ASP A 248 -9.53 -11.55 6.28
CA ASP A 248 -10.06 -11.22 7.62
C ASP A 248 -9.05 -10.37 8.45
N GLY A 249 -7.90 -10.02 7.88
CA GLY A 249 -6.82 -9.30 8.54
C GLY A 249 -7.05 -7.79 8.56
N ASN A 250 -6.45 -7.10 9.53
CA ASN A 250 -6.65 -5.65 9.64
C ASN A 250 -5.54 -4.88 8.92
N VAL A 251 -5.84 -3.66 8.50
CA VAL A 251 -4.83 -2.70 8.06
C VAL A 251 -4.61 -1.65 9.15
N TRP A 252 -3.39 -1.56 9.69
CA TRP A 252 -2.98 -0.49 10.61
C TRP A 252 -1.91 0.39 9.99
N THR A 253 -2.17 1.69 9.92
CA THR A 253 -1.23 2.65 9.33
C THR A 253 -0.89 3.82 10.25
N ASP A 254 0.41 4.11 10.35
CA ASP A 254 0.95 5.26 11.07
C ASP A 254 1.88 6.06 10.16
N VAL A 255 1.40 7.19 9.66
CA VAL A 255 2.11 8.07 8.72
C VAL A 255 2.43 9.40 9.39
N THR A 256 3.70 9.80 9.43
CA THR A 256 4.13 11.05 10.05
C THR A 256 5.21 11.78 9.27
N GLY A 257 4.95 13.05 8.92
CA GLY A 257 5.97 13.87 8.26
C GLY A 257 6.26 13.43 6.82
N THR A 258 5.30 12.78 6.17
CA THR A 258 5.48 12.11 4.87
C THR A 258 4.87 12.94 3.75
N HIS A 259 5.41 12.79 2.55
CA HIS A 259 4.98 13.48 1.33
C HIS A 259 4.47 12.47 0.31
N PHE A 260 3.27 12.69 -0.24
CA PHE A 260 2.66 11.93 -1.34
C PHE A 260 2.31 12.91 -2.45
N ASP A 261 3.27 13.16 -3.33
CA ASP A 261 3.21 14.31 -4.22
C ASP A 261 3.33 13.86 -5.69
N THR A 262 2.36 14.19 -6.54
CA THR A 262 2.36 13.96 -7.99
C THR A 262 2.45 12.49 -8.41
N ASN A 263 1.62 11.62 -7.84
CA ASN A 263 1.49 10.21 -8.21
C ASN A 263 0.32 9.99 -9.22
N GLY A 264 0.13 8.76 -9.70
CA GLY A 264 -0.90 8.38 -10.68
C GLY A 264 -0.61 8.75 -12.13
N GLY A 265 0.63 9.14 -12.45
CA GLY A 265 0.97 9.74 -13.75
C GLY A 265 1.03 8.79 -14.96
N TYR A 266 0.93 7.47 -14.79
CA TYR A 266 1.17 6.49 -15.86
C TYR A 266 0.10 6.54 -16.94
N CYS A 267 -1.16 6.50 -16.54
CA CYS A 267 -2.32 6.59 -17.43
C CYS A 267 -2.59 8.04 -17.89
N ASP A 268 -1.53 8.68 -18.41
CA ASP A 268 -1.46 10.10 -18.79
C ASP A 268 -2.69 10.56 -19.62
N PRO A 269 -3.58 11.39 -19.03
CA PRO A 269 -4.77 11.88 -19.71
C PRO A 269 -4.48 12.64 -21.00
N ALA A 270 -3.35 13.37 -21.07
CA ALA A 270 -2.97 14.12 -22.26
C ALA A 270 -2.58 13.21 -23.43
N VAL A 271 -2.14 11.97 -23.14
CA VAL A 271 -1.86 10.96 -24.16
C VAL A 271 -3.12 10.15 -24.50
N LEU A 272 -3.92 9.81 -23.51
CA LEU A 272 -5.01 8.85 -23.63
C LEU A 272 -6.34 9.46 -24.08
N ALA A 273 -6.57 10.76 -23.90
CA ALA A 273 -7.79 11.44 -24.32
C ALA A 273 -8.15 11.24 -25.81
N ALA A 274 -7.17 11.02 -26.68
CA ALA A 274 -7.40 10.76 -28.10
C ALA A 274 -8.01 9.38 -28.41
N PHE A 275 -8.06 8.48 -27.43
CA PHE A 275 -8.59 7.13 -27.54
C PHE A 275 -9.95 6.96 -26.83
N MET A 276 -10.37 7.94 -26.03
CA MET A 276 -11.69 7.96 -25.41
C MET A 276 -12.82 7.96 -26.46
N PRO A 277 -13.94 7.28 -26.20
CA PRO A 277 -15.11 7.34 -27.07
C PRO A 277 -15.68 8.78 -27.11
N GLU A 278 -16.35 9.13 -28.23
CA GLU A 278 -16.93 10.48 -28.40
C GLU A 278 -18.00 10.81 -27.34
N MET A 279 -18.65 9.80 -26.78
CA MET A 279 -19.59 9.89 -25.65
C MET A 279 -19.09 8.93 -24.56
N PRO A 280 -18.25 9.41 -23.63
CA PRO A 280 -17.67 8.58 -22.57
C PRO A 280 -18.67 8.18 -21.50
N GLU A 281 -19.78 8.88 -21.38
CA GLU A 281 -20.82 8.59 -20.40
C GLU A 281 -22.21 8.62 -21.05
N GLY A 282 -23.20 7.99 -20.39
CA GLY A 282 -24.60 8.17 -20.74
C GLY A 282 -25.57 7.42 -19.85
N GLU A 283 -26.65 8.10 -19.45
CA GLU A 283 -27.77 7.56 -18.69
C GLU A 283 -29.03 7.37 -19.57
N PHE A 284 -29.78 6.31 -19.34
CA PHE A 284 -30.95 5.94 -20.13
C PHE A 284 -32.06 5.37 -19.27
N GLU A 285 -33.30 5.58 -19.70
CA GLU A 285 -34.47 4.93 -19.11
C GLU A 285 -34.55 3.45 -19.50
N ALA A 286 -35.23 2.65 -18.67
CA ALA A 286 -35.41 1.22 -18.91
C ALA A 286 -35.99 0.90 -20.31
N GLY A 287 -35.33 -0.02 -21.01
CA GLY A 287 -35.64 -0.47 -22.36
C GLY A 287 -35.19 0.48 -23.49
N ALA A 288 -34.63 1.65 -23.18
CA ALA A 288 -34.23 2.63 -24.19
C ALA A 288 -32.87 2.32 -24.85
N MET A 289 -31.94 1.73 -24.09
CA MET A 289 -30.59 1.41 -24.54
C MET A 289 -30.25 -0.07 -24.30
N GLN A 290 -29.41 -0.64 -25.15
CA GLN A 290 -28.90 -2.00 -25.01
C GLN A 290 -27.38 -1.94 -25.04
N GLU A 291 -26.70 -2.82 -24.32
CA GLU A 291 -25.25 -2.75 -24.18
C GLU A 291 -24.53 -2.85 -25.54
N ALA A 292 -25.07 -3.62 -26.48
CA ALA A 292 -24.52 -3.73 -27.84
C ALA A 292 -24.54 -2.41 -28.64
N ASN A 293 -25.22 -1.38 -28.14
CA ASN A 293 -25.37 -0.08 -28.79
C ASN A 293 -24.58 1.04 -28.08
N ILE A 294 -23.93 0.77 -26.95
CA ILE A 294 -22.99 1.70 -26.32
C ILE A 294 -21.57 1.40 -26.81
N PRO A 295 -20.60 2.33 -26.65
CA PRO A 295 -19.22 2.06 -26.98
C PRO A 295 -18.70 0.79 -26.28
N GLY A 296 -17.96 -0.03 -27.03
CA GLY A 296 -17.26 -1.19 -26.46
C GLY A 296 -15.95 -0.76 -25.78
N PRO A 297 -15.25 -1.70 -25.11
CA PRO A 297 -13.97 -1.41 -24.46
C PRO A 297 -12.95 -0.76 -25.39
N VAL A 298 -12.17 0.18 -24.87
CA VAL A 298 -11.09 0.83 -25.63
C VAL A 298 -10.03 -0.19 -26.02
N LYS A 299 -9.56 -0.09 -27.27
CA LYS A 299 -8.53 -0.97 -27.84
C LYS A 299 -7.56 -0.20 -28.74
N GLY A 300 -6.29 -0.59 -28.69
CA GLY A 300 -5.23 -0.05 -29.56
C GLY A 300 -4.65 1.28 -29.10
N SER A 301 -4.88 1.64 -27.85
CA SER A 301 -4.19 2.73 -27.16
C SER A 301 -2.74 2.31 -26.81
N PRO A 302 -1.90 3.21 -26.28
CA PRO A 302 -0.58 2.86 -25.76
C PRO A 302 -0.64 1.80 -24.64
N ASP A 303 -1.70 1.82 -23.83
CA ASP A 303 -2.04 0.77 -22.88
C ASP A 303 -3.56 0.72 -22.65
N ASP A 304 -4.19 -0.38 -23.07
CA ASP A 304 -5.66 -0.53 -23.00
C ASP A 304 -6.16 -0.82 -21.58
N ALA A 305 -5.25 -1.10 -20.63
CA ALA A 305 -5.56 -1.28 -19.21
C ALA A 305 -6.00 0.02 -18.55
N CYS A 306 -5.46 1.17 -18.98
CA CYS A 306 -5.79 2.50 -18.44
C CYS A 306 -7.22 3.00 -18.71
N PHE A 307 -8.12 2.15 -19.22
CA PHE A 307 -9.48 2.55 -19.57
C PHE A 307 -10.45 1.67 -18.84
N GLU A 308 -11.13 2.27 -17.88
CA GLU A 308 -12.23 1.64 -17.18
C GLU A 308 -13.52 1.80 -17.99
N ARG A 309 -14.38 0.80 -17.90
CA ARG A 309 -15.69 0.85 -18.54
C ARG A 309 -16.70 0.21 -17.62
N GLU A 310 -17.49 1.06 -16.98
CA GLU A 310 -18.58 0.64 -16.12
C GLU A 310 -19.90 0.65 -16.88
N VAL A 311 -20.75 -0.35 -16.60
CA VAL A 311 -22.08 -0.44 -17.19
C VAL A 311 -23.06 -0.91 -16.13
N SER A 312 -23.94 -0.01 -15.70
CA SER A 312 -25.13 -0.39 -14.93
C SER A 312 -26.25 -0.83 -15.86
N THR A 313 -26.98 -1.88 -15.47
CA THR A 313 -28.12 -2.40 -16.23
C THR A 313 -29.34 -2.57 -15.34
N TYR A 314 -30.52 -2.24 -15.87
CA TYR A 314 -31.80 -2.61 -15.28
C TYR A 314 -32.04 -4.12 -15.31
N ASP A 315 -33.02 -4.59 -14.51
CA ASP A 315 -33.48 -5.99 -14.47
C ASP A 315 -33.85 -6.60 -15.84
N ASP A 316 -34.25 -5.77 -16.81
CA ASP A 316 -34.60 -6.22 -18.15
C ASP A 316 -33.38 -6.35 -19.10
N GLY A 317 -32.18 -6.08 -18.58
CA GLY A 317 -30.90 -6.11 -19.29
C GLY A 317 -30.63 -4.89 -20.18
N SER A 318 -31.49 -3.86 -20.12
CA SER A 318 -31.18 -2.57 -20.75
C SER A 318 -30.18 -1.78 -19.92
N VAL A 319 -29.38 -0.96 -20.58
CA VAL A 319 -28.39 -0.10 -19.91
C VAL A 319 -29.13 1.00 -19.15
N GLU A 320 -28.82 1.14 -17.87
CA GLU A 320 -29.21 2.28 -17.05
C GLU A 320 -28.20 3.41 -17.22
N ALA A 321 -26.92 3.12 -17.03
CA ALA A 321 -25.83 4.06 -17.23
C ALA A 321 -24.59 3.34 -17.75
N TYR A 322 -23.73 4.06 -18.45
CA TYR A 322 -22.35 3.63 -18.68
C TYR A 322 -21.41 4.80 -18.55
N GLU A 323 -20.16 4.50 -18.19
CA GLU A 323 -19.09 5.49 -18.04
C GLU A 323 -17.76 4.91 -18.51
N PHE A 324 -16.88 5.79 -18.97
CA PHE A 324 -15.49 5.49 -19.32
C PHE A 324 -14.59 6.45 -18.55
N GLY A 325 -13.89 5.90 -17.57
CA GLY A 325 -12.85 6.58 -16.82
C GLY A 325 -11.46 6.30 -17.38
N LEU A 326 -10.50 7.15 -17.00
CA LEU A 326 -9.12 6.71 -16.96
C LEU A 326 -8.88 6.14 -15.58
N ASP A 327 -8.18 5.03 -15.54
CA ASP A 327 -7.68 4.40 -14.33
C ASP A 327 -6.50 5.27 -13.84
N LEU A 328 -6.80 6.21 -12.95
CA LEU A 328 -5.85 7.13 -12.35
C LEU A 328 -5.67 6.72 -10.90
N ASP A 329 -4.55 7.12 -10.31
CA ASP A 329 -4.14 6.61 -9.01
C ASP A 329 -3.74 7.72 -8.04
N ASP A 330 -3.59 7.32 -6.78
CA ASP A 330 -3.68 8.17 -5.61
C ASP A 330 -2.34 8.60 -5.01
N GLY A 331 -2.44 9.52 -4.06
CA GLY A 331 -1.37 9.75 -3.11
C GLY A 331 -1.07 8.52 -2.25
N PHE A 332 -2.10 8.01 -1.59
CA PHE A 332 -2.03 6.87 -0.67
C PHE A 332 -3.40 6.19 -0.59
N ASP A 333 -3.41 4.92 -0.96
CA ASP A 333 -4.59 4.09 -1.06
C ASP A 333 -4.51 2.86 -0.13
N ILE A 334 -5.66 2.45 0.40
CA ILE A 334 -5.85 1.27 1.24
C ILE A 334 -7.19 0.61 0.94
N ASP A 335 -7.11 -0.65 0.54
CA ASP A 335 -8.25 -1.55 0.40
C ASP A 335 -8.27 -2.62 1.49
N GLU A 336 -9.44 -2.84 2.08
CA GLU A 336 -9.75 -4.01 2.91
C GLU A 336 -11.01 -4.67 2.32
N ALA A 337 -10.84 -5.86 1.74
CA ALA A 337 -11.90 -6.54 0.99
C ALA A 337 -12.70 -7.57 1.81
N GLY A 338 -12.42 -7.75 3.10
CA GLY A 338 -13.10 -8.73 3.94
C GLY A 338 -13.48 -8.16 5.30
N ALA A 339 -13.40 -8.98 6.36
CA ALA A 339 -14.05 -8.63 7.63
C ALA A 339 -13.13 -7.89 8.62
N GLY A 340 -11.89 -7.59 8.23
CA GLY A 340 -10.92 -6.85 9.02
C GLY A 340 -11.15 -5.35 8.92
N SER A 341 -10.49 -4.56 9.76
CA SER A 341 -10.73 -3.12 9.85
C SER A 341 -9.55 -2.30 9.34
N ILE A 342 -9.83 -1.15 8.74
CA ILE A 342 -8.84 -0.11 8.46
C ILE A 342 -8.70 0.82 9.66
N ARG A 343 -7.47 1.03 10.12
CA ARG A 343 -7.15 2.02 11.18
C ARG A 343 -5.95 2.84 10.77
N ALA A 344 -6.20 4.08 10.39
CA ALA A 344 -5.19 4.96 9.83
C ALA A 344 -4.95 6.21 10.68
N SER A 345 -3.68 6.59 10.83
CA SER A 345 -3.30 7.91 11.32
C SER A 345 -2.31 8.60 10.40
N VAL A 346 -2.67 9.79 9.93
CA VAL A 346 -1.81 10.64 9.08
C VAL A 346 -1.57 11.96 9.77
N THR A 347 -0.30 12.28 10.06
CA THR A 347 0.06 13.45 10.87
C THR A 347 1.21 14.25 10.25
N ARG A 348 1.03 15.58 10.12
CA ARG A 348 2.08 16.50 9.63
C ARG A 348 2.62 16.13 8.24
N SER A 349 1.76 15.65 7.36
CA SER A 349 2.09 15.19 6.01
C SER A 349 1.58 16.14 4.93
N THR A 350 2.08 16.01 3.70
CA THR A 350 1.52 16.67 2.51
C THR A 350 1.08 15.66 1.47
N VAL A 351 -0.01 15.98 0.78
CA VAL A 351 -0.61 15.16 -0.28
C VAL A 351 -0.99 16.09 -1.42
N ILE A 352 -0.13 16.20 -2.44
CA ILE A 352 -0.25 17.29 -3.41
C ILE A 352 -0.18 16.79 -4.86
N GLY A 353 -1.19 17.14 -5.65
CA GLY A 353 -1.11 16.99 -7.10
C GLY A 353 -1.16 15.55 -7.60
N ASN A 354 -1.74 14.62 -6.83
CA ASN A 354 -1.99 13.25 -7.29
C ASN A 354 -3.10 13.24 -8.34
N LEU A 355 -3.04 12.26 -9.26
CA LEU A 355 -3.89 12.26 -10.44
C LEU A 355 -5.30 11.75 -10.21
N ASP A 356 -5.58 11.11 -9.08
CA ASP A 356 -6.94 10.91 -8.60
C ASP A 356 -7.14 11.49 -7.18
N GLU A 357 -7.44 10.67 -6.19
CA GLU A 357 -7.58 11.07 -4.80
C GLU A 357 -6.23 11.36 -4.12
N GLY A 358 -6.31 12.15 -3.05
CA GLY A 358 -5.19 12.38 -2.17
C GLY A 358 -4.92 11.18 -1.26
N LEU A 359 -5.92 10.84 -0.45
CA LEU A 359 -5.93 9.72 0.47
C LEU A 359 -7.24 8.96 0.26
N ASP A 360 -7.18 7.70 -0.14
CA ASP A 360 -8.36 6.84 -0.27
C ASP A 360 -8.29 5.67 0.71
N PHE A 361 -9.47 5.24 1.17
CA PHE A 361 -9.62 4.19 2.16
C PHE A 361 -10.97 3.50 1.96
N ASP A 362 -10.93 2.29 1.40
CA ASP A 362 -12.13 1.53 1.08
C ASP A 362 -12.19 0.23 1.90
N GLU A 363 -13.33 -0.01 2.54
CA GLU A 363 -13.65 -1.25 3.25
C GLU A 363 -14.93 -1.84 2.66
N GLU A 364 -14.85 -3.09 2.21
CA GLU A 364 -15.94 -3.69 1.42
C GLU A 364 -16.98 -4.47 2.26
N ASP A 365 -16.68 -4.94 3.47
CA ASP A 365 -17.41 -6.05 4.09
C ASP A 365 -18.00 -5.78 5.50
N ALA A 366 -17.24 -5.79 6.60
CA ALA A 366 -17.87 -5.65 7.95
C ALA A 366 -16.96 -5.01 9.00
N GLY A 367 -15.79 -4.57 8.57
CA GLY A 367 -14.82 -3.87 9.35
C GLY A 367 -15.13 -2.40 9.54
N ASP A 368 -14.59 -1.82 10.60
CA ASP A 368 -14.68 -0.37 10.78
C ASP A 368 -13.55 0.32 9.98
N ILE A 369 -13.83 1.50 9.43
CA ILE A 369 -12.79 2.43 8.98
C ILE A 369 -12.61 3.51 10.05
N VAL A 370 -11.42 3.56 10.67
CA VAL A 370 -11.08 4.56 11.69
C VAL A 370 -9.91 5.44 11.25
N LEU A 371 -10.17 6.70 10.96
CA LEU A 371 -9.19 7.65 10.43
C LEU A 371 -8.89 8.82 11.39
N ASN A 372 -7.61 9.08 11.62
CA ASN A 372 -7.14 10.25 12.36
C ASN A 372 -6.17 11.08 11.51
N VAL A 373 -6.63 12.21 11.00
CA VAL A 373 -5.83 13.14 10.20
C VAL A 373 -5.50 14.38 11.03
N SER A 374 -4.22 14.70 11.21
CA SER A 374 -3.80 15.87 11.99
C SER A 374 -2.71 16.70 11.31
N LYS A 375 -2.99 17.99 11.07
CA LYS A 375 -2.03 18.94 10.47
C LYS A 375 -1.52 18.46 9.12
N VAL A 376 -2.42 17.89 8.33
CA VAL A 376 -2.15 17.46 6.95
C VAL A 376 -2.57 18.56 5.99
N GLU A 377 -1.79 18.73 4.93
CA GLU A 377 -2.08 19.63 3.83
C GLU A 377 -2.34 18.80 2.57
N THR A 378 -3.54 18.91 2.02
CA THR A 378 -3.95 18.25 0.79
C THR A 378 -4.36 19.32 -0.22
N ARG A 379 -3.73 19.31 -1.40
CA ARG A 379 -3.97 20.35 -2.42
C ARG A 379 -3.79 19.86 -3.84
N ASP A 380 -4.53 20.47 -4.76
CA ASP A 380 -4.34 20.31 -6.21
C ASP A 380 -4.43 18.84 -6.69
N ASN A 381 -5.02 17.92 -5.91
CA ASN A 381 -5.32 16.56 -6.38
C ASN A 381 -6.48 16.63 -7.38
N THR A 382 -6.49 15.72 -8.36
CA THR A 382 -7.46 15.77 -9.46
C THR A 382 -8.88 15.52 -8.96
N ASP A 383 -9.07 14.61 -8.01
CA ASP A 383 -10.39 14.36 -7.42
C ASP A 383 -10.44 14.71 -5.92
N ASP A 384 -10.87 13.80 -5.05
CA ASP A 384 -11.08 14.09 -3.64
C ASP A 384 -9.75 14.27 -2.89
N SER A 385 -9.75 15.11 -1.88
CA SER A 385 -8.57 15.26 -1.01
C SER A 385 -8.38 14.09 -0.05
N ILE A 386 -9.50 13.59 0.48
CA ILE A 386 -9.60 12.48 1.41
C ILE A 386 -10.94 11.82 1.10
N LYS A 387 -10.94 10.52 0.81
CA LYS A 387 -12.15 9.73 0.61
C LYS A 387 -12.11 8.52 1.54
N MET A 388 -13.28 8.08 1.96
CA MET A 388 -13.50 6.93 2.82
C MET A 388 -14.85 6.34 2.43
N SER A 389 -14.85 5.08 2.01
CA SER A 389 -16.07 4.36 1.62
C SER A 389 -16.13 3.05 2.38
N GLU A 390 -17.15 2.91 3.24
CA GLU A 390 -17.48 1.62 3.84
C GLU A 390 -18.76 1.12 3.15
N ALA A 391 -18.65 -0.03 2.48
CA ALA A 391 -19.71 -0.62 1.69
C ALA A 391 -20.55 -1.67 2.46
N GLY A 392 -20.09 -2.06 3.64
CA GLY A 392 -20.52 -3.21 4.41
C GLY A 392 -21.24 -2.91 5.74
N ALA A 393 -21.15 -3.87 6.65
CA ALA A 393 -21.84 -3.84 7.96
C ALA A 393 -21.00 -3.26 9.11
N GLY A 394 -19.96 -2.51 8.78
CA GLY A 394 -19.02 -1.85 9.66
C GLY A 394 -19.41 -0.42 10.00
N GLY A 395 -18.43 0.49 10.05
CA GLY A 395 -18.73 1.88 10.40
C GLY A 395 -17.55 2.82 10.20
N VAL A 396 -17.88 4.07 9.89
CA VAL A 396 -16.89 5.10 9.59
C VAL A 396 -16.70 6.03 10.79
N SER A 397 -15.48 6.13 11.31
CA SER A 397 -15.11 7.07 12.37
C SER A 397 -13.90 7.90 11.98
N ALA A 398 -14.09 9.21 11.80
CA ALA A 398 -13.02 10.09 11.33
C ALA A 398 -12.85 11.34 12.22
N VAL A 399 -11.58 11.67 12.50
CA VAL A 399 -11.21 12.95 13.13
C VAL A 399 -10.21 13.69 12.27
N LEU A 400 -10.62 14.86 11.77
CA LEU A 400 -9.78 15.78 11.01
C LEU A 400 -9.43 16.96 11.91
N SER A 401 -8.16 17.11 12.30
CA SER A 401 -7.70 18.17 13.19
C SER A 401 -6.65 19.06 12.53
N ASP A 402 -6.94 20.36 12.42
CA ASP A 402 -6.05 21.34 11.78
C ASP A 402 -5.61 20.94 10.34
N ALA A 403 -6.47 20.21 9.60
CA ALA A 403 -6.22 19.83 8.20
C ALA A 403 -6.50 21.01 7.25
N THR A 404 -5.78 21.08 6.13
CA THR A 404 -5.98 22.08 5.07
C THR A 404 -6.25 21.38 3.75
N LEU A 405 -7.44 21.54 3.20
CA LEU A 405 -7.96 20.83 2.03
C LEU A 405 -8.32 21.88 0.96
N GLU A 406 -7.49 22.09 -0.06
CA GLU A 406 -7.72 23.20 -1.00
C GLU A 406 -7.44 22.89 -2.46
N GLN A 407 -8.28 23.43 -3.35
CA GLN A 407 -8.08 23.39 -4.80
C GLN A 407 -8.02 21.97 -5.38
N ASN A 408 -8.68 21.00 -4.76
CA ASN A 408 -8.82 19.67 -5.33
C ASN A 408 -9.97 19.67 -6.34
N GLY A 409 -9.86 18.89 -7.41
CA GLY A 409 -10.87 18.87 -8.45
C GLY A 409 -12.18 18.24 -7.99
N GLY A 410 -12.13 17.34 -7.01
CA GLY A 410 -13.25 16.79 -6.27
C GLY A 410 -13.49 17.49 -4.93
N THR A 411 -14.08 16.77 -3.99
CA THR A 411 -14.44 17.21 -2.64
C THR A 411 -13.21 17.38 -1.74
N GLY A 412 -13.28 18.33 -0.81
CA GLY A 412 -12.23 18.48 0.21
C GLY A 412 -12.10 17.27 1.15
N ALA A 413 -13.21 16.66 1.56
CA ALA A 413 -13.20 15.33 2.16
C ALA A 413 -14.58 14.66 2.06
N THR A 414 -14.60 13.36 1.76
CA THR A 414 -15.78 12.51 1.64
C THR A 414 -15.72 11.36 2.64
N PHE A 415 -16.86 11.03 3.25
CA PHE A 415 -17.03 9.95 4.21
C PHE A 415 -18.39 9.29 4.00
N GLU A 416 -18.42 8.03 3.59
CA GLU A 416 -19.66 7.33 3.22
C GLU A 416 -19.80 6.01 3.96
N GLN A 417 -21.00 5.77 4.49
CA GLN A 417 -21.46 4.48 5.01
C GLN A 417 -22.63 4.02 4.17
N GLU A 418 -22.46 2.97 3.38
CA GLU A 418 -23.47 2.50 2.42
C GLU A 418 -24.50 1.56 3.04
N ASP A 419 -24.06 0.68 3.96
CA ASP A 419 -24.88 -0.39 4.54
C ASP A 419 -25.13 -0.20 6.06
N GLU A 420 -25.26 -1.29 6.83
CA GLU A 420 -25.52 -1.24 8.28
C GLU A 420 -24.31 -0.66 9.02
N GLY A 421 -24.45 0.46 9.73
CA GLY A 421 -23.29 1.09 10.35
C GLY A 421 -23.52 2.53 10.75
N ASP A 422 -22.69 3.08 11.63
CA ASP A 422 -22.74 4.51 11.99
C ASP A 422 -21.59 5.25 11.30
N VAL A 423 -21.86 6.43 10.72
CA VAL A 423 -20.83 7.40 10.31
C VAL A 423 -20.69 8.52 11.35
N GLU A 424 -19.52 8.61 11.98
CA GLU A 424 -19.16 9.62 12.98
C GLU A 424 -17.92 10.43 12.55
N VAL A 425 -18.13 11.69 12.15
CA VAL A 425 -17.06 12.57 11.66
C VAL A 425 -16.91 13.81 12.55
N ALA A 426 -15.68 14.13 12.95
CA ALA A 426 -15.34 15.34 13.68
C ALA A 426 -14.25 16.17 12.96
N ILE A 427 -14.61 17.37 12.54
CA ILE A 427 -13.70 18.36 11.95
C ILE A 427 -13.38 19.45 12.98
N LEU A 428 -12.13 19.48 13.43
CA LEU A 428 -11.64 20.27 14.55
C LEU A 428 -10.53 21.22 14.08
N GLY A 429 -10.88 22.48 13.81
CA GLY A 429 -9.96 23.45 13.23
C GLY A 429 -9.74 23.24 11.73
N GLY A 430 -8.68 23.84 11.19
CA GLY A 430 -8.33 23.67 9.78
C GLY A 430 -9.14 24.52 8.79
N LYS A 431 -9.03 24.18 7.51
CA LYS A 431 -9.61 24.92 6.39
C LYS A 431 -9.96 24.00 5.21
N SER A 432 -11.09 24.24 4.58
CA SER A 432 -11.47 23.65 3.29
C SER A 432 -11.93 24.77 2.33
N MET A 433 -11.25 24.92 1.18
CA MET A 433 -11.63 25.92 0.17
C MET A 433 -11.30 25.62 -1.29
N GLY A 434 -12.22 26.00 -2.17
CA GLY A 434 -12.09 25.91 -3.62
C GLY A 434 -11.94 24.50 -4.13
N ASN A 435 -12.48 23.52 -3.40
CA ASN A 435 -12.63 22.14 -3.86
C ASN A 435 -13.87 22.03 -4.76
N ASP A 436 -13.86 21.15 -5.77
CA ASP A 436 -14.97 20.97 -6.72
C ASP A 436 -15.38 22.30 -7.37
N ASP A 437 -14.38 23.06 -7.87
CA ASP A 437 -14.55 24.43 -8.39
C ASP A 437 -15.23 25.41 -7.41
N GLY A 438 -15.10 25.15 -6.10
CA GLY A 438 -15.78 25.87 -5.02
C GLY A 438 -17.20 25.37 -4.72
N GLY A 439 -17.53 24.16 -5.20
CA GLY A 439 -18.74 23.39 -4.93
C GLY A 439 -18.67 22.73 -3.57
N THR A 440 -18.33 21.44 -3.53
CA THR A 440 -18.38 20.62 -2.30
C THR A 440 -17.04 20.64 -1.55
N GLY A 441 -17.06 21.13 -0.31
CA GLY A 441 -15.88 21.11 0.57
C GLY A 441 -15.80 19.91 1.48
N ILE A 442 -16.96 19.46 1.99
CA ILE A 442 -17.09 18.30 2.88
C ILE A 442 -18.37 17.56 2.50
N LYS A 443 -18.27 16.24 2.28
CA LYS A 443 -19.38 15.32 2.05
C LYS A 443 -19.39 14.27 3.17
N VAL A 444 -20.54 14.05 3.79
CA VAL A 444 -20.75 12.94 4.74
C VAL A 444 -22.09 12.28 4.45
N ALA A 445 -22.10 10.98 4.21
CA ALA A 445 -23.28 10.22 3.83
C ALA A 445 -23.48 9.03 4.77
N GLN A 446 -24.71 8.91 5.31
CA GLN A 446 -25.25 7.70 5.92
C GLN A 446 -26.38 7.23 5.01
N ASP A 447 -26.10 6.28 4.14
CA ASP A 447 -27.04 5.81 3.13
C ASP A 447 -27.80 4.56 3.60
N GLY A 448 -27.13 3.71 4.38
CA GLY A 448 -27.70 2.52 4.99
C GLY A 448 -28.31 2.71 6.38
N ASP A 449 -28.57 1.59 7.06
CA ASP A 449 -29.20 1.57 8.39
C ASP A 449 -28.20 1.98 9.48
N GLY A 450 -28.43 3.16 10.10
CA GLY A 450 -27.63 3.61 11.23
C GLY A 450 -27.80 5.09 11.55
N ALA A 451 -26.84 5.65 12.28
CA ALA A 451 -26.82 7.05 12.67
C ALA A 451 -25.63 7.80 12.07
N GLY A 452 -25.91 8.87 11.33
CA GLY A 452 -24.88 9.79 10.86
C GLY A 452 -24.72 11.01 11.77
N VAL A 453 -23.48 11.33 12.14
CA VAL A 453 -23.12 12.53 12.91
C VAL A 453 -21.90 13.23 12.30
N LEU A 454 -22.05 14.54 12.05
CA LEU A 454 -20.94 15.42 11.66
C LEU A 454 -20.82 16.57 12.66
N ILE A 455 -19.66 16.70 13.30
CA ILE A 455 -19.32 17.81 14.19
C ILE A 455 -18.26 18.68 13.53
N VAL A 456 -18.56 19.97 13.36
CA VAL A 456 -17.61 20.97 12.85
C VAL A 456 -17.37 22.03 13.92
N SER A 457 -16.11 22.16 14.35
CA SER A 457 -15.72 23.12 15.40
C SER A 457 -14.45 23.86 15.02
N GLY A 458 -14.50 25.19 14.98
CA GLY A 458 -13.31 26.02 14.72
C GLY A 458 -12.69 25.93 13.32
N ALA A 459 -13.34 25.23 12.38
CA ALA A 459 -12.89 25.05 10.99
C ALA A 459 -13.37 26.17 10.06
N GLN A 460 -12.51 26.58 9.12
CA GLN A 460 -12.84 27.53 8.06
C GLN A 460 -13.22 26.80 6.77
N ILE A 461 -14.51 26.49 6.61
CA ILE A 461 -15.03 25.84 5.40
C ILE A 461 -15.77 26.91 4.59
N SER A 462 -15.23 27.26 3.42
CA SER A 462 -15.87 28.22 2.49
C SER A 462 -16.78 27.56 1.46
N ASP A 463 -16.53 26.30 1.18
CA ASP A 463 -17.27 25.49 0.21
C ASP A 463 -18.51 24.87 0.88
N GLU A 464 -19.34 24.18 0.10
CA GLU A 464 -20.55 23.52 0.61
C GLU A 464 -20.20 22.37 1.57
N ILE A 465 -21.04 22.19 2.60
CA ILE A 465 -21.06 20.98 3.41
C ILE A 465 -22.30 20.20 2.98
N LYS A 466 -22.09 19.06 2.31
CA LYS A 466 -23.15 18.17 1.83
C LYS A 466 -23.32 17.02 2.81
N THR A 467 -24.55 16.77 3.23
CA THR A 467 -24.88 15.69 4.17
C THR A 467 -26.06 14.87 3.68
N HIS A 468 -25.96 13.54 3.73
CA HIS A 468 -27.07 12.60 3.55
C HIS A 468 -27.22 11.75 4.81
N GLY A 469 -28.44 11.56 5.34
CA GLY A 469 -28.66 10.76 6.57
C GLY A 469 -28.00 11.29 7.87
N VAL A 470 -27.25 12.40 7.81
CA VAL A 470 -26.35 12.86 8.86
C VAL A 470 -26.87 14.08 9.62
N THR A 471 -26.72 14.07 10.95
CA THR A 471 -26.97 15.23 11.80
C THR A 471 -25.72 16.10 11.91
N LEU A 472 -25.77 17.29 11.31
CA LEU A 472 -24.72 18.30 11.39
C LEU A 472 -24.84 19.17 12.66
N SER A 473 -23.76 19.25 13.44
CA SER A 473 -23.56 20.21 14.53
C SER A 473 -22.37 21.12 14.23
N ARG A 474 -22.59 22.45 14.20
CA ARG A 474 -21.53 23.43 13.90
C ARG A 474 -21.42 24.48 15.00
N ASP A 475 -20.27 24.52 15.67
CA ASP A 475 -19.98 25.47 16.75
C ASP A 475 -18.96 26.54 16.32
N GLY A 476 -19.33 27.82 16.52
CA GLY A 476 -18.42 28.98 16.44
C GLY A 476 -18.10 29.49 15.03
N LEU A 477 -18.89 30.48 14.58
CA LEU A 477 -18.47 31.47 13.57
C LEU A 477 -17.83 32.68 14.24
#